data_AF-A0A842VYK5-F1
#
_entry.id   AF-A0A842VYK5-F1
#
_cell.length_a   1.000
_cell.length_b   1.000
_cell.length_c   1.000
_cell.angle_alpha   90.00
_cell.angle_beta   90.00
_cell.angle_gamma   90.00
#
_symmetry.space_group_name_H-M   'P 1'
#
loop_
_entity.id
_entity.type
_entity.pdbx_description
1 polymer ?
#
loop_
_entity_poly.entity_id
_entity_poly.type
_entity_poly.pdbx_seq_one_letter_code
_entity_poly.pdbx_strand_id
1 'polypeptide(L)'
;MNEIPIVKHGKLNAEWIWLDYITPHMITDAFRSFKMQGIKDEEKNRWALFRHTFSLNTDVKNKSNEINGKLKITADSRYKLYLNGTYIGRGIYRCNKHNWYYDEYDVSSELKPGKNLICVIVHYFGEVCSWYEQFPDGGLGNKFLGKGSLMFE
;
A
#
# COMPACT_ATOMS: atom_id res chain seq x y z
N MET A 1 -29.79 3.65 1.61
CA MET A 1 -28.39 3.30 1.96
C MET A 1 -27.74 2.83 0.69
N ASN A 2 -26.91 3.67 0.07
CA ASN A 2 -26.25 3.30 -1.16
C ASN A 2 -25.00 2.48 -0.80
N GLU A 3 -24.96 1.23 -1.25
CA GLU A 3 -23.80 0.36 -1.13
C GLU A 3 -22.58 1.09 -1.72
N ILE A 4 -21.51 1.17 -0.93
CA ILE A 4 -20.22 1.69 -1.40
C ILE A 4 -19.73 0.70 -2.46
N PRO A 5 -19.52 1.12 -3.72
CA PRO A 5 -19.08 0.22 -4.76
C PRO A 5 -17.69 -0.31 -4.37
N ILE A 6 -17.59 -1.63 -4.20
CA ILE A 6 -16.31 -2.32 -4.12
C ILE A 6 -15.65 -2.12 -5.49
N VAL A 7 -14.72 -1.17 -5.58
CA VAL A 7 -13.89 -0.98 -6.77
C VAL A 7 -13.07 -2.25 -6.94
N LYS A 8 -13.54 -3.16 -7.80
CA LYS A 8 -12.78 -4.32 -8.25
C LYS A 8 -11.66 -3.83 -9.14
N HIS A 9 -10.57 -3.35 -8.54
CA HIS A 9 -9.29 -3.32 -9.24
C HIS A 9 -9.00 -4.76 -9.70
N GLY A 10 -8.47 -4.93 -10.92
CA GLY A 10 -8.14 -6.23 -11.50
C GLY A 10 -7.43 -7.14 -10.49
N LYS A 11 -7.59 -8.45 -10.65
CA LYS A 11 -7.25 -9.51 -9.68
C LYS A 11 -5.79 -9.47 -9.19
N LEU A 12 -5.44 -8.50 -8.34
CA LEU A 12 -4.16 -8.40 -7.62
C LEU A 12 -4.19 -9.44 -6.51
N ASN A 13 -3.15 -10.27 -6.42
CA ASN A 13 -3.06 -11.32 -5.39
C ASN A 13 -2.30 -10.83 -4.15
N ALA A 14 -2.49 -9.56 -3.78
CA ALA A 14 -1.82 -8.92 -2.66
C ALA A 14 -2.83 -8.41 -1.63
N GLU A 15 -2.44 -8.42 -0.36
CA GLU A 15 -3.24 -7.88 0.74
C GLU A 15 -2.78 -6.48 1.12
N TRP A 16 -3.70 -5.68 1.64
CA TRP A 16 -3.36 -4.41 2.28
C TRP A 16 -2.71 -4.69 3.64
N ILE A 17 -1.54 -4.09 3.87
CA ILE A 17 -0.79 -4.18 5.11
C ILE A 17 -0.57 -2.79 5.71
N TRP A 18 -0.59 -2.71 7.03
CA TRP A 18 -0.23 -1.51 7.77
C TRP A 18 0.27 -1.82 9.18
N LEU A 19 0.70 -0.80 9.92
CA LEU A 19 1.14 -0.93 11.31
C LEU A 19 -0.06 -1.24 12.23
N ASP A 20 0.12 -2.21 13.13
CA ASP A 20 -0.93 -2.76 14.00
C ASP A 20 -1.56 -1.74 14.97
N TYR A 21 -0.95 -0.57 15.16
CA TYR A 21 -1.35 0.43 16.15
C TYR A 21 -2.16 1.61 15.59
N ILE A 22 -2.57 1.59 14.31
CA ILE A 22 -3.59 2.53 13.83
C ILE A 22 -4.97 1.93 14.06
N THR A 23 -5.73 2.57 14.94
CA THR A 23 -6.90 1.95 15.58
C THR A 23 -8.05 1.72 14.60
N PRO A 24 -8.52 0.47 14.41
CA PRO A 24 -9.86 0.22 13.88
C PRO A 24 -10.82 0.38 15.06
N HIS A 25 -11.43 1.54 15.24
CA HIS A 25 -12.49 1.67 16.23
C HIS A 25 -13.85 1.76 15.53
N MET A 26 -14.52 0.61 15.45
CA MET A 26 -15.94 0.57 15.81
C MET A 26 -15.99 0.43 17.33
N ILE A 27 -16.52 1.44 18.02
CA ILE A 27 -16.95 1.31 19.42
C ILE A 27 -18.46 1.12 19.38
N THR A 28 -18.94 -0.05 19.79
CA THR A 28 -20.34 -0.20 20.19
C THR A 28 -20.40 -1.03 21.46
N ASP A 29 -21.11 -0.49 22.45
CA ASP A 29 -21.88 -1.32 23.39
C ASP A 29 -23.22 -0.67 23.83
N ALA A 30 -23.52 0.54 23.37
CA ALA A 30 -24.78 1.21 23.71
C ALA A 30 -25.53 1.60 22.44
N PHE A 31 -26.76 1.09 22.33
CA PHE A 31 -27.74 1.45 21.32
C PHE A 31 -27.77 2.97 21.07
N ARG A 32 -27.62 3.36 19.80
CA ARG A 32 -27.87 4.70 19.21
C ARG A 32 -26.79 5.79 19.41
N SER A 33 -25.67 5.63 18.71
CA SER A 33 -25.13 6.65 17.78
C SER A 33 -23.89 6.10 17.09
N PHE A 34 -23.93 5.88 15.77
CA PHE A 34 -22.73 5.58 14.99
C PHE A 34 -21.87 6.85 14.91
N LYS A 35 -20.99 7.07 15.90
CA LYS A 35 -19.96 8.08 15.77
C LYS A 35 -18.68 7.35 15.40
N MET A 36 -18.45 7.17 14.11
CA MET A 36 -17.15 6.72 13.63
C MET A 36 -16.13 7.74 14.12
N GLN A 37 -15.21 7.30 14.99
CA GLN A 37 -14.10 8.14 15.37
C GLN A 37 -13.20 8.17 14.13
N GLY A 38 -13.18 9.31 13.45
CA GLY A 38 -12.29 9.54 12.32
C GLY A 38 -10.82 9.44 12.72
N ILE A 39 -9.94 9.88 11.85
CA ILE A 39 -8.49 9.77 12.07
C ILE A 39 -8.08 10.62 13.26
N LYS A 40 -7.45 10.00 14.25
CA LYS A 40 -6.95 10.72 15.42
C LYS A 40 -5.74 11.57 15.03
N ASP A 41 -5.51 12.66 15.72
CA ASP A 41 -4.32 13.50 15.44
C ASP A 41 -3.01 12.73 15.62
N GLU A 42 -2.99 11.75 16.53
CA GLU A 42 -1.86 10.83 16.70
C GLU A 42 -1.67 9.85 15.53
N GLU A 43 -2.63 9.70 14.62
CA GLU A 43 -2.52 8.80 13.45
C GLU A 43 -2.11 9.57 12.19
N LYS A 44 -2.06 10.91 12.26
CA LYS A 44 -1.67 11.80 11.15
C LYS A 44 -0.15 11.88 11.01
N ASN A 45 0.29 12.23 9.80
CA ASN A 45 1.68 12.45 9.44
C ASN A 45 2.62 11.31 9.90
N ARG A 46 2.22 10.06 9.63
CA ARG A 46 2.96 8.87 10.06
C ARG A 46 3.83 8.32 8.95
N TRP A 47 4.98 7.80 9.35
CA TRP A 47 5.93 7.14 8.46
C TRP A 47 6.04 5.68 8.87
N ALA A 48 5.91 4.78 7.90
CA ALA A 48 6.06 3.35 8.09
C ALA A 48 7.15 2.83 7.18
N LEU A 49 7.95 1.89 7.69
CA LEU A 49 9.02 1.23 6.94
C LEU A 49 8.67 -0.25 6.81
N PHE A 50 8.50 -0.70 5.57
CA PHE A 50 8.23 -2.08 5.24
C PHE A 50 9.48 -2.70 4.63
N ARG A 51 9.75 -3.95 5.02
CA ARG A 51 10.88 -4.72 4.52
C ARG A 51 10.43 -6.13 4.20
N HIS A 52 10.63 -6.56 2.97
CA HIS A 52 10.31 -7.90 2.51
C HIS A 52 11.50 -8.53 1.79
N THR A 53 11.77 -9.79 2.09
CA THR A 53 12.89 -10.54 1.51
C THR A 53 12.33 -11.76 0.79
N PHE A 54 12.79 -11.99 -0.44
CA PHE A 54 12.41 -13.15 -1.23
C PHE A 54 13.65 -13.72 -1.94
N SER A 55 13.56 -14.96 -2.40
CA SER A 55 14.66 -15.61 -3.12
C SER A 55 14.21 -16.07 -4.50
N LEU A 56 14.99 -15.75 -5.53
CA LEU A 56 14.77 -16.20 -6.90
C LEU A 56 15.67 -17.41 -7.17
N ASN A 57 15.04 -18.56 -7.40
CA ASN A 57 15.78 -19.77 -7.80
C ASN A 57 15.99 -19.75 -9.32
N THR A 58 17.22 -19.51 -9.75
CA THR A 58 17.59 -19.57 -11.17
C THR A 58 17.96 -21.02 -11.51
N ASP A 59 16.98 -21.90 -11.57
CA ASP A 59 17.21 -23.23 -12.13
C ASP A 59 17.46 -23.11 -13.64
N VAL A 60 18.62 -23.62 -14.05
CA VAL A 60 19.32 -23.48 -15.34
C VAL A 60 18.55 -24.03 -16.57
N LYS A 61 17.23 -24.26 -16.47
CA LYS A 61 16.42 -24.87 -17.54
C LYS A 61 15.91 -23.89 -18.60
N ASN A 62 15.99 -22.59 -18.37
CA ASN A 62 15.64 -21.57 -19.36
C ASN A 62 16.91 -21.00 -20.00
N LYS A 63 17.11 -21.29 -21.30
CA LYS A 63 18.27 -20.87 -22.10
C LYS A 63 18.43 -19.35 -22.27
N SER A 64 17.52 -18.54 -21.74
CA SER A 64 17.66 -17.10 -21.58
C SER A 64 17.84 -16.80 -20.10
N ASN A 65 19.04 -16.35 -19.72
CA ASN A 65 19.39 -15.91 -18.36
C ASN A 65 18.68 -14.59 -17.95
N GLU A 66 17.54 -14.27 -18.58
CA GLU A 66 16.80 -13.04 -18.37
C GLU A 66 15.81 -13.21 -17.22
N ILE A 67 16.05 -12.45 -16.14
CA ILE A 67 15.12 -12.34 -15.03
C ILE A 67 14.13 -11.23 -15.37
N ASN A 68 12.88 -11.59 -15.65
CA ASN A 68 11.80 -10.62 -15.85
C ASN A 68 11.05 -10.41 -14.54
N GLY A 69 10.96 -9.16 -14.10
CA GLY A 69 10.30 -8.78 -12.86
C GLY A 69 9.46 -7.53 -13.03
N LYS A 70 8.18 -7.64 -12.69
CA LYS A 70 7.27 -6.50 -12.57
C LYS A 70 6.84 -6.37 -11.13
N LEU A 71 6.89 -5.16 -10.61
CA LEU A 71 6.44 -4.84 -9.26
C LEU A 71 5.29 -3.85 -9.36
N LYS A 72 4.14 -4.23 -8.83
CA LYS A 72 2.99 -3.34 -8.68
C LYS A 72 2.91 -2.86 -7.25
N ILE A 73 2.68 -1.58 -7.05
CA ILE A 73 2.67 -0.99 -5.70
C ILE A 73 1.68 0.16 -5.62
N THR A 74 1.01 0.25 -4.47
CA THR A 74 0.18 1.40 -4.12
C THR A 74 0.22 1.61 -2.61
N ALA A 75 0.04 2.84 -2.17
CA ALA A 75 -0.02 3.15 -0.76
C ALA A 75 -0.93 4.35 -0.50
N ASP A 76 -1.52 4.40 0.68
CA ASP A 76 -2.05 5.62 1.27
C ASP A 76 -0.96 6.24 2.17
N SER A 77 -0.46 7.45 1.98
CA SER A 77 -0.80 8.43 0.94
C SER A 77 0.28 8.49 -0.13
N ARG A 78 1.55 8.25 0.25
CA ARG A 78 2.71 8.22 -0.65
C ARG A 78 3.72 7.17 -0.21
N TYR A 79 4.51 6.66 -1.14
CA TYR A 79 5.61 5.74 -0.87
C TYR A 79 6.90 6.12 -1.61
N LYS A 80 8.02 5.58 -1.13
CA LYS A 80 9.29 5.45 -1.85
C LYS A 80 9.69 3.98 -1.86
N LEU A 81 10.01 3.46 -3.04
CA LEU A 81 10.36 2.06 -3.27
C LEU A 81 11.86 1.92 -3.52
N TYR A 82 12.44 0.92 -2.86
CA TYR A 82 13.81 0.49 -3.03
C TYR A 82 13.88 -1.01 -3.23
N LEU A 83 14.76 -1.44 -4.13
CA LEU A 83 15.05 -2.85 -4.37
C LEU A 83 16.57 -3.04 -4.28
N ASN A 84 17.01 -3.96 -3.41
CA ASN A 84 18.43 -4.27 -3.20
C ASN A 84 19.31 -3.05 -2.85
N GLY A 85 18.71 -2.00 -2.26
CA GLY A 85 19.38 -0.73 -1.94
C GLY A 85 19.29 0.34 -3.03
N THR A 86 18.89 -0.02 -4.26
CA THR A 86 18.66 0.92 -5.36
C THR A 86 17.29 1.59 -5.21
N TYR A 87 17.23 2.91 -5.40
CA TYR A 87 15.96 3.65 -5.48
C TYR A 87 15.28 3.37 -6.82
N ILE A 88 14.05 2.86 -6.77
CA ILE A 88 13.27 2.52 -7.98
C ILE A 88 12.32 3.66 -8.35
N GLY A 89 11.61 4.21 -7.36
CA GLY A 89 10.58 5.18 -7.63
C GLY A 89 9.83 5.65 -6.40
N ARG A 90 8.88 6.54 -6.65
CA ARG A 90 7.96 7.07 -5.65
C ARG A 90 6.56 7.20 -6.26
N GLY A 91 5.58 7.12 -5.40
CA GLY A 91 4.19 7.25 -5.77
C GLY A 91 3.31 7.45 -4.54
N ILE A 92 2.01 7.21 -4.64
CA ILE A 92 1.28 7.14 -5.92
C ILE A 92 1.14 8.54 -6.51
N TYR A 93 0.89 8.62 -7.82
CA TYR A 93 0.40 9.87 -8.43
C TYR A 93 -0.92 10.29 -7.79
N ARG A 94 -1.29 11.58 -7.92
CA ARG A 94 -2.55 12.07 -7.36
C ARG A 94 -3.71 11.28 -7.96
N CYS A 95 -4.54 10.74 -7.09
CA CYS A 95 -5.75 10.03 -7.44
C CYS A 95 -6.87 10.49 -6.51
N ASN A 96 -8.11 10.32 -6.96
CA ASN A 96 -9.26 10.52 -6.11
C ASN A 96 -9.60 9.21 -5.40
N LYS A 97 -10.34 9.28 -4.29
CA LYS A 97 -10.70 8.09 -3.50
C LYS A 97 -11.58 7.07 -4.24
N HIS A 98 -12.23 7.48 -5.32
CA HIS A 98 -13.12 6.63 -6.13
C HIS A 98 -12.38 5.89 -7.26
N ASN A 99 -11.23 6.40 -7.67
CA ASN A 99 -10.38 5.92 -8.76
C ASN A 99 -8.94 5.81 -8.24
N TRP A 100 -8.70 4.85 -7.37
CA TRP A 100 -7.38 4.64 -6.79
C TRP A 100 -6.42 4.00 -7.80
N TYR A 101 -5.17 4.44 -7.84
CA TYR A 101 -4.18 3.90 -8.76
C TYR A 101 -3.13 3.05 -8.03
N TYR A 102 -2.50 2.18 -8.79
CA TYR A 102 -1.23 1.56 -8.43
C TYR A 102 -0.22 1.88 -9.53
N ASP A 103 1.05 1.94 -9.16
CA ASP A 103 2.14 2.10 -10.10
C ASP A 103 2.70 0.71 -10.46
N GLU A 104 3.16 0.55 -11.70
CA GLU A 104 3.85 -0.66 -12.17
C GLU A 104 5.29 -0.27 -12.56
N TYR A 105 6.27 -0.97 -11.98
CA TYR A 105 7.68 -0.81 -12.31
C TYR A 105 8.22 -2.08 -12.95
N ASP A 106 8.96 -1.91 -14.04
CA ASP A 106 9.87 -2.95 -14.50
C ASP A 106 11.12 -2.92 -13.62
N VAL A 107 11.36 -4.01 -12.89
CA VAL A 107 12.48 -4.16 -11.95
C VAL A 107 13.48 -5.23 -12.41
N SER A 108 13.33 -5.71 -13.65
CA SER A 108 14.13 -6.81 -14.22
C SER A 108 15.64 -6.56 -14.09
N SER A 109 16.10 -5.34 -14.30
CA SER A 109 17.53 -4.96 -14.23
C SER A 109 18.12 -4.96 -12.82
N GLU A 110 17.29 -4.84 -11.79
CA GLU A 110 17.71 -4.69 -10.39
C GLU A 110 17.61 -6.00 -9.60
N LEU A 111 16.97 -7.02 -10.18
CA LEU A 111 16.84 -8.35 -9.60
C LEU A 111 18.14 -9.15 -9.71
N LYS A 112 18.41 -9.92 -8.65
CA LYS A 112 19.60 -10.77 -8.55
C LYS A 112 19.19 -12.24 -8.37
N PRO A 113 19.95 -13.20 -8.89
CA PRO A 113 19.81 -14.60 -8.50
C PRO A 113 19.95 -14.76 -6.98
N GLY A 114 19.14 -15.62 -6.36
CA GLY A 114 19.14 -15.79 -4.92
C GLY A 114 18.37 -14.69 -4.19
N LYS A 115 18.93 -14.17 -3.10
CA LYS A 115 18.22 -13.30 -2.14
C LYS A 115 18.07 -11.87 -2.66
N ASN A 116 16.83 -11.38 -2.67
CA ASN A 116 16.47 -10.00 -2.98
C ASN A 116 15.75 -9.36 -1.80
N LEU A 117 15.85 -8.03 -1.71
CA LEU A 117 15.29 -7.23 -0.62
C LEU A 117 14.47 -6.06 -1.19
N ILE A 118 13.18 -6.03 -0.88
CA ILE A 118 12.31 -4.89 -1.10
C ILE A 118 12.22 -4.08 0.18
N CYS A 119 12.42 -2.77 0.07
CA CYS A 119 12.18 -1.82 1.13
C CYS A 119 11.22 -0.73 0.64
N VAL A 120 10.18 -0.45 1.42
CA VAL A 120 9.21 0.60 1.11
C VAL A 120 9.09 1.53 2.29
N ILE A 121 9.20 2.83 2.04
CA ILE A 121 8.90 3.88 3.02
C ILE A 121 7.55 4.45 2.64
N VAL A 122 6.56 4.36 3.52
CA VAL A 122 5.23 4.95 3.31
C VAL A 122 5.07 6.15 4.21
N HIS A 123 4.63 7.26 3.62
CA HIS A 123 4.23 8.47 4.34
C HIS A 123 2.72 8.61 4.24
N TYR A 124 2.08 8.45 5.39
CA TYR A 124 0.66 8.63 5.58
C TYR A 124 0.36 10.04 6.08
N PHE A 125 -0.48 10.79 5.35
CA PHE A 125 -0.82 12.15 5.76
C PHE A 125 -1.88 12.18 6.86
N GLY A 126 -2.96 11.39 6.73
CA GLY A 126 -4.07 11.39 7.68
C GLY A 126 -4.92 12.67 7.69
N GLU A 127 -4.68 13.59 6.75
CA GLU A 127 -5.41 14.86 6.62
C GLU A 127 -5.52 15.25 5.14
N VAL A 128 -6.69 15.78 4.76
CA VAL A 128 -6.99 16.22 3.40
C VAL A 128 -6.12 17.43 3.04
N CYS A 129 -5.56 17.42 1.84
CA CYS A 129 -4.84 18.58 1.30
C CYS A 129 -5.06 18.65 -0.22
N SER A 130 -4.56 19.71 -0.87
CA SER A 130 -4.83 19.98 -2.31
C SER A 130 -4.37 18.88 -3.28
N TRP A 131 -3.69 17.83 -2.81
CA TRP A 131 -3.19 16.71 -3.59
C TRP A 131 -3.48 15.33 -2.99
N TYR A 132 -4.33 15.26 -1.97
CA TYR A 132 -4.72 14.02 -1.31
C TYR A 132 -6.17 14.08 -0.83
N GLU A 133 -6.97 13.12 -1.30
CA GLU A 133 -8.32 12.88 -0.82
C GLU A 133 -8.32 11.72 0.18
N GLN A 134 -8.88 11.96 1.35
CA GLN A 134 -9.03 10.96 2.39
C GLN A 134 -10.29 10.12 2.17
N PHE A 135 -10.21 8.83 2.47
CA PHE A 135 -11.37 7.97 2.59
C PHE A 135 -12.26 8.40 3.77
N PRO A 136 -13.60 8.30 3.67
CA PRO A 136 -14.46 8.49 4.83
C PRO A 136 -13.96 7.65 6.01
N ASP A 137 -13.86 8.29 7.18
CA ASP A 137 -13.40 7.66 8.43
C ASP A 137 -12.00 7.02 8.37
N GLY A 138 -11.21 7.42 7.37
CA GLY A 138 -9.87 6.91 7.11
C GLY A 138 -9.79 5.55 6.43
N GLY A 139 -10.91 4.92 6.06
CA GLY A 139 -10.96 3.58 5.46
C GLY A 139 -11.52 2.51 6.41
N LEU A 140 -12.05 1.42 5.86
CA LEU A 140 -12.83 0.39 6.57
C LEU A 140 -11.99 -0.58 7.45
N GLY A 141 -10.74 -0.25 7.78
CA GLY A 141 -9.85 -1.05 8.62
C GLY A 141 -8.48 -1.32 7.99
N ASN A 142 -7.62 -2.06 8.69
CA ASN A 142 -6.25 -2.38 8.30
C ASN A 142 -6.12 -3.33 7.09
N LYS A 143 -7.21 -4.02 6.71
CA LYS A 143 -7.29 -4.93 5.55
C LYS A 143 -7.86 -4.27 4.30
N PHE A 144 -8.13 -2.97 4.37
CA PHE A 144 -8.69 -2.20 3.27
C PHE A 144 -7.79 -1.00 2.95
N LEU A 145 -8.02 -0.43 1.78
CA LEU A 145 -7.41 0.82 1.38
C LEU A 145 -7.78 1.94 2.36
N GLY A 146 -6.77 2.66 2.85
CA GLY A 146 -6.92 3.72 3.85
C GLY A 146 -5.97 3.57 5.04
N LYS A 147 -5.93 4.59 5.92
CA LYS A 147 -5.16 4.59 7.17
C LYS A 147 -3.67 4.30 7.01
N GLY A 148 -3.10 4.65 5.86
CA GLY A 148 -1.68 4.41 5.58
C GLY A 148 -1.40 3.18 4.72
N SER A 149 -2.39 2.32 4.50
CA SER A 149 -2.15 0.96 4.00
C SER A 149 -1.29 0.90 2.72
N LEU A 150 -0.40 -0.09 2.69
CA LEU A 150 0.47 -0.45 1.59
C LEU A 150 -0.02 -1.74 0.96
N MET A 151 0.07 -1.84 -0.37
CA MET A 151 -0.08 -3.09 -1.09
C MET A 151 1.01 -3.18 -2.15
N PHE A 152 1.63 -4.36 -2.29
CA PHE A 152 2.56 -4.64 -3.38
C PHE A 152 2.42 -6.09 -3.87
N GLU A 153 2.59 -6.29 -5.17
CA GLU A 153 2.61 -7.59 -5.88
C GLU A 153 3.88 -7.70 -6.73
#